data_AF-A0ABD0SIK0-F1
#
_entry.id   AF-A0ABD0SIK0-F1
#
_cell.length_a   1.000
_cell.length_b   1.000
_cell.length_c   1.000
_cell.angle_alpha   90.00
_cell.angle_beta   90.00
_cell.angle_gamma   90.00
#
_symmetry.space_group_name_H-M   'P 1'
#
loop_
_entity.id
_entity.type
_entity.pdbx_description
1 polymer ?
#
loop_
_entity_poly.entity_id
_entity_poly.type
_entity_poly.pdbx_seq_one_letter_code
_entity_poly.pdbx_strand_id
1 'polypeptide(L)'
;MMSDDDRDIDIESDAENDSDSRTHARNNLGGSGYYSQFPNGFQADKRAHHNALERKRRDHIKDSFTSLRESVPALQNEKVASRAQILKKAAEYIQFMRRKNNSHQQDIDDLKRQNNLLEAQIRALEKARATGNYMDAHELGLGIKSEGSSHDTDSSDGEGTTRRVKKLKINGVNV
;
A
#
# COMPACT_ATOMS: atom_id res chain seq x y z
N MET A 1 -21.77 -13.83 -2.65
CA MET A 1 -21.79 -12.70 -1.70
C MET A 1 -22.53 -13.18 -0.47
N MET A 2 -21.83 -13.30 0.65
CA MET A 2 -22.43 -13.51 1.97
C MET A 2 -21.88 -12.38 2.84
N SER A 3 -22.80 -11.58 3.35
CA SER A 3 -22.58 -10.55 4.37
C SER A 3 -22.57 -11.20 5.76
N ASP A 4 -22.42 -10.37 6.80
CA ASP A 4 -22.48 -10.69 8.24
C ASP A 4 -21.07 -10.96 8.81
N ASP A 5 -20.29 -9.97 9.25
CA ASP A 5 -20.56 -8.76 10.05
C ASP A 5 -20.97 -8.98 11.51
N ASP A 6 -20.62 -10.16 12.07
CA ASP A 6 -20.68 -10.43 13.52
C ASP A 6 -19.39 -11.11 14.01
N ARG A 7 -18.28 -10.36 14.04
CA ARG A 7 -17.13 -10.73 14.87
C ARG A 7 -17.21 -9.91 16.14
N ASP A 8 -17.89 -10.44 17.14
CA ASP A 8 -17.77 -10.00 18.52
C ASP A 8 -16.28 -10.06 18.89
N ILE A 9 -15.64 -8.89 18.96
CA ILE A 9 -14.32 -8.77 19.56
C ILE A 9 -14.60 -8.70 21.07
N ASP A 10 -14.39 -9.81 21.76
CA ASP A 10 -14.26 -9.82 23.22
C ASP A 10 -13.04 -8.96 23.61
N ILE A 11 -13.27 -7.65 23.71
CA ILE A 11 -12.43 -6.74 24.49
C ILE A 11 -12.75 -7.09 25.95
N GLU A 12 -11.98 -8.01 26.52
CA GLU A 12 -11.74 -7.96 27.95
C GLU A 12 -10.96 -6.67 28.21
N SER A 13 -11.71 -5.60 28.49
CA SER A 13 -11.17 -4.39 29.08
C SER A 13 -10.59 -4.77 30.44
N ASP A 14 -9.27 -4.79 30.54
CA ASP A 14 -8.53 -4.85 31.80
C ASP A 14 -8.92 -3.62 32.63
N ALA A 15 -10.00 -3.79 33.39
CA ALA A 15 -10.59 -2.79 34.25
C ALA A 15 -9.76 -2.71 35.53
N GLU A 16 -8.93 -1.68 35.57
CA GLU A 16 -8.69 -0.81 36.73
C GLU A 16 -8.24 -1.48 38.03
N ASN A 17 -6.93 -1.40 38.28
CA ASN A 17 -6.45 -1.10 39.63
C ASN A 17 -6.12 0.40 39.72
N ASP A 18 -7.16 1.25 39.67
CA ASP A 18 -7.07 2.66 40.05
C ASP A 18 -7.17 2.74 41.58
N SER A 19 -6.04 2.54 42.24
CA SER A 19 -5.92 2.81 43.68
C SER A 19 -6.03 4.32 43.93
N ASP A 20 -7.28 4.73 44.14
CA ASP A 20 -7.76 5.84 44.94
C ASP A 20 -7.09 7.21 44.71
N SER A 21 -7.58 7.95 43.72
CA SER A 21 -7.46 9.41 43.63
C SER A 21 -8.81 10.11 43.84
N ARG A 22 -9.61 9.65 44.82
CA ARG A 22 -10.83 10.35 45.26
C ARG A 22 -10.66 10.92 46.67
N THR A 23 -9.65 11.75 46.88
CA THR A 23 -9.60 12.67 48.02
C THR A 23 -9.35 14.12 47.56
N HIS A 24 -10.46 14.87 47.52
CA HIS A 24 -10.55 16.32 47.72
C HIS A 24 -10.00 17.30 46.67
N ALA A 25 -10.64 17.33 45.49
CA ALA A 25 -10.83 18.59 44.77
C ALA A 25 -12.04 19.35 45.34
N ARG A 26 -11.95 19.83 46.59
CA ARG A 26 -12.85 20.87 47.12
C ARG A 26 -12.09 21.78 48.08
N ASN A 27 -12.12 23.07 47.72
CA ASN A 27 -11.66 24.25 48.47
C ASN A 27 -10.16 24.33 48.79
N ASN A 28 -9.44 25.28 48.18
CA ASN A 28 -9.17 26.52 48.90
C ASN A 28 -8.57 27.62 48.02
N LEU A 29 -9.19 28.78 48.13
CA LEU A 29 -8.72 30.08 47.68
C LEU A 29 -7.63 30.55 48.67
N GLY A 30 -6.44 30.87 48.18
CA GLY A 30 -5.39 31.58 48.94
C GLY A 30 -4.57 30.70 49.90
N GLY A 31 -3.24 30.70 49.73
CA GLY A 31 -2.36 30.02 50.69
C GLY A 31 -0.91 29.95 50.21
N SER A 32 -0.16 31.00 50.53
CA SER A 32 1.30 31.07 50.45
C SER A 32 1.98 29.96 51.26
N GLY A 33 3.02 29.36 50.66
CA GLY A 33 4.17 28.77 51.36
C GLY A 33 3.93 27.50 52.18
N TYR A 34 4.99 26.71 52.32
CA TYR A 34 5.14 25.68 53.36
C TYR A 34 4.40 24.33 53.18
N TYR A 35 4.61 23.64 52.05
CA TYR A 35 4.64 22.16 52.07
C TYR A 35 5.73 21.63 51.13
N SER A 36 7.00 21.82 51.50
CA SER A 36 8.15 21.09 50.93
C SER A 36 8.56 19.93 51.84
N GLN A 37 7.61 19.09 52.26
CA GLN A 37 7.91 17.98 53.18
C GLN A 37 7.25 16.67 52.74
N PHE A 38 7.35 16.37 51.45
CA PHE A 38 7.27 15.00 50.94
C PHE A 38 8.43 14.83 49.95
N PRO A 39 9.17 13.71 49.95
CA PRO A 39 10.38 13.61 49.16
C PRO A 39 10.00 13.68 47.68
N ASN A 40 10.45 14.76 47.02
CA ASN A 40 10.32 15.03 45.59
C ASN A 40 10.76 13.85 44.69
N GLY A 41 11.41 12.82 45.26
CA GLY A 41 11.75 11.55 44.63
C GLY A 41 10.54 10.78 44.07
N PHE A 42 9.44 10.59 44.82
CA PHE A 42 8.34 9.73 44.32
C PHE A 42 7.62 10.30 43.08
N GLN A 43 7.46 11.63 43.00
CA GLN A 43 6.89 12.27 41.81
C GLN A 43 7.90 12.28 40.64
N ALA A 44 9.19 12.45 40.94
CA ALA A 44 10.26 12.34 39.96
C ALA A 44 10.37 10.92 39.40
N ASP A 45 10.20 9.89 40.23
CA ASP A 45 10.24 8.48 39.85
C ASP A 45 9.05 8.10 38.96
N LYS A 46 7.83 8.55 39.32
CA LYS A 46 6.65 8.39 38.44
C LYS A 46 6.86 9.05 37.07
N ARG A 47 7.43 10.27 37.05
CA ARG A 47 7.75 11.00 35.81
C ARG A 47 8.83 10.29 34.99
N ALA A 48 9.87 9.77 35.66
CA ALA A 48 10.95 9.03 35.01
C ALA A 48 10.45 7.73 34.39
N HIS A 49 9.61 6.97 35.11
CA HIS A 49 8.98 5.76 34.61
C HIS A 49 8.10 6.03 33.37
N HIS A 50 7.24 7.06 33.43
CA HIS A 50 6.44 7.47 32.28
C HIS A 50 7.31 7.86 31.07
N ASN A 51 8.38 8.62 31.29
CA ASN A 51 9.32 9.01 30.22
C ASN A 51 10.05 7.79 29.62
N ALA A 52 10.35 6.78 30.43
CA ALA A 52 10.96 5.54 29.98
C ALA A 52 10.00 4.74 29.09
N LEU A 53 8.74 4.58 29.52
CA LEU A 53 7.70 3.90 28.73
C LEU A 53 7.45 4.60 27.40
N GLU A 54 7.33 5.92 27.40
CA GLU A 54 7.09 6.67 26.16
C GLU A 54 8.29 6.60 25.21
N ARG A 55 9.53 6.54 25.73
CA ARG A 55 10.72 6.30 24.88
C ARG A 55 10.64 4.94 24.20
N LYS A 56 10.34 3.88 24.95
CA LYS A 56 10.13 2.52 24.41
C LYS A 56 9.06 2.51 23.31
N ARG A 57 7.93 3.20 23.55
CA ARG A 57 6.85 3.34 22.55
C ARG A 57 7.34 4.03 21.27
N ARG A 58 8.10 5.12 21.40
CA ARG A 58 8.66 5.84 20.24
C ARG A 58 9.67 5.00 19.46
N ASP A 59 10.46 4.18 20.14
CA ASP A 59 11.42 3.28 19.49
C ASP A 59 10.66 2.22 18.65
N HIS A 60 9.61 1.61 19.19
CA HIS A 60 8.77 0.67 18.43
C HIS A 60 8.13 1.31 17.18
N ILE A 61 7.67 2.56 17.30
CA ILE A 61 7.12 3.31 16.15
C ILE A 61 8.21 3.58 15.12
N LYS A 62 9.42 3.93 15.56
CA LYS A 62 10.56 4.16 14.66
C LYS A 62 10.91 2.90 13.87
N ASP A 63 10.88 1.73 14.53
CA ASP A 63 11.12 0.44 13.88
C ASP A 63 10.02 0.14 12.87
N SER A 64 8.75 0.36 13.25
CA SER A 64 7.59 0.20 12.35
C SER A 64 7.70 1.09 11.10
N PHE A 65 8.17 2.34 11.24
CA PHE A 65 8.44 3.22 10.09
C PHE A 65 9.58 2.72 9.21
N THR A 66 10.57 2.05 9.79
CA THR A 66 11.70 1.47 9.05
C THR A 66 11.22 0.29 8.20
N SER A 67 10.48 -0.65 8.79
CA SER A 67 9.88 -1.78 8.05
C SER A 67 8.90 -1.33 6.98
N LEU A 68 8.10 -0.28 7.25
CA LEU A 68 7.20 0.28 6.25
C LEU A 68 7.97 0.85 5.05
N ARG A 69 9.06 1.59 5.29
CA ARG A 69 9.91 2.15 4.23
C ARG A 69 10.51 1.07 3.34
N GLU A 70 11.02 -0.01 3.93
CA GLU A 70 11.64 -1.13 3.21
C GLU A 70 10.63 -1.87 2.30
N SER A 71 9.36 -1.89 2.71
CA SER A 71 8.26 -2.51 1.97
C SER A 71 7.76 -1.69 0.78
N VAL A 72 8.18 -0.42 0.64
CA VAL A 72 7.72 0.49 -0.42
C VAL A 72 8.86 0.70 -1.42
N PRO A 73 8.80 0.13 -2.65
CA PRO A 73 9.90 0.15 -3.62
C PRO A 73 10.44 1.55 -3.95
N ALA A 74 9.55 2.55 -4.03
CA ALA A 74 9.92 3.93 -4.35
C ALA A 74 10.84 4.58 -3.29
N LEU A 75 10.89 4.06 -2.07
CA LEU A 75 11.66 4.61 -0.95
C LEU A 75 13.00 3.89 -0.70
N GLN A 76 13.23 2.75 -1.36
CA GLN A 76 14.43 1.92 -1.14
C GLN A 76 15.72 2.65 -1.58
N ASN A 77 15.64 3.44 -2.65
CA ASN A 77 16.78 4.18 -3.21
C ASN A 77 16.94 5.60 -2.59
N GLU A 78 15.97 6.05 -1.79
CA GLU A 78 16.01 7.37 -1.19
C GLU A 78 16.82 7.32 0.10
N LYS A 79 17.99 7.97 0.18
CA LYS A 79 18.89 7.88 1.35
C LYS A 79 18.23 8.30 2.66
N VAL A 80 17.37 9.33 2.61
CA VAL A 80 16.65 9.87 3.76
C VAL A 80 15.21 10.14 3.35
N ALA A 81 14.25 9.45 3.96
CA ALA A 81 12.83 9.68 3.75
C ALA A 81 12.18 10.16 5.07
N SER A 82 11.48 11.28 5.04
CA SER A 82 10.74 11.78 6.21
C SER A 82 9.51 10.90 6.51
N ARG A 83 9.02 10.93 7.76
CA ARG A 83 7.80 10.19 8.15
C ARG A 83 6.60 10.51 7.26
N ALA A 84 6.42 11.79 6.91
CA ALA A 84 5.33 12.22 6.02
C ALA A 84 5.49 11.65 4.61
N GLN A 85 6.71 11.65 4.06
CA GLN A 85 6.99 11.02 2.76
C GLN A 85 6.73 9.51 2.79
N ILE A 86 7.16 8.81 3.85
CA ILE A 86 6.92 7.37 4.00
C ILE A 86 5.42 7.06 3.93
N LEU A 87 4.60 7.78 4.72
CA LEU A 87 3.15 7.58 4.72
C LEU A 87 2.53 7.90 3.36
N LYS A 88 2.93 9.01 2.73
CA LYS A 88 2.44 9.41 1.41
C LYS A 88 2.75 8.35 0.35
N LYS A 89 4.01 7.90 0.27
CA LYS A 89 4.46 6.91 -0.71
C LYS A 89 3.87 5.52 -0.46
N ALA A 90 3.66 5.14 0.81
CA ALA A 90 2.96 3.91 1.15
C ALA A 90 1.50 3.94 0.66
N ALA A 91 0.78 5.05 0.90
CA ALA A 91 -0.60 5.20 0.43
C ALA A 91 -0.69 5.16 -1.11
N GLU A 92 0.20 5.87 -1.80
CA GLU A 92 0.32 5.83 -3.27
C GLU A 92 0.59 4.40 -3.76
N TYR A 93 1.50 3.67 -3.10
CA TYR A 93 1.85 2.31 -3.48
C TYR A 93 0.69 1.32 -3.29
N ILE A 94 -0.08 1.43 -2.20
CA ILE A 94 -1.29 0.62 -1.99
C ILE A 94 -2.31 0.85 -3.12
N GLN A 95 -2.55 2.12 -3.48
CA GLN A 95 -3.48 2.45 -4.58
C GLN A 95 -2.98 1.93 -5.93
N PHE A 96 -1.68 2.03 -6.19
CA PHE A 96 -1.05 1.46 -7.37
C PHE A 96 -1.23 -0.06 -7.42
N MET A 97 -0.88 -0.77 -6.34
CA MET A 97 -0.98 -2.23 -6.29
C MET A 97 -2.42 -2.73 -6.42
N ARG A 98 -3.41 -2.01 -5.87
CA ARG A 98 -4.83 -2.32 -6.09
C ARG A 98 -5.21 -2.26 -7.57
N ARG A 99 -4.85 -1.18 -8.27
CA ARG A 99 -5.12 -1.03 -9.71
C ARG A 99 -4.40 -2.10 -10.53
N LYS A 100 -3.12 -2.35 -10.21
CA LYS A 100 -2.31 -3.37 -10.89
C LYS A 100 -2.89 -4.78 -10.71
N ASN A 101 -3.28 -5.15 -9.49
CA ASN A 101 -3.90 -6.45 -9.23
C ASN A 101 -5.24 -6.59 -9.97
N ASN A 102 -6.05 -5.53 -10.05
CA ASN A 102 -7.30 -5.56 -10.80
C ASN A 102 -7.07 -5.76 -12.30
N SER A 103 -6.08 -5.10 -12.90
CA SER A 103 -5.70 -5.31 -14.30
C SER A 103 -5.25 -6.75 -14.53
N HIS A 104 -4.37 -7.29 -13.68
CA HIS A 104 -3.94 -8.68 -13.79
C HIS A 104 -5.09 -9.67 -13.61
N GLN A 105 -6.07 -9.36 -12.76
CA GLN A 105 -7.25 -10.20 -12.61
C GLN A 105 -8.10 -10.20 -13.89
N GLN A 106 -8.25 -9.06 -14.56
CA GLN A 106 -8.92 -8.98 -15.86
C GLN A 106 -8.18 -9.79 -16.92
N ASP A 107 -6.84 -9.67 -16.99
CA ASP A 107 -6.01 -10.44 -17.92
C ASP A 107 -6.20 -11.96 -17.68
N ILE A 108 -6.22 -12.39 -16.41
CA ILE A 108 -6.44 -13.79 -16.03
C ILE A 108 -7.82 -14.27 -16.50
N ASP A 109 -8.87 -13.46 -16.30
CA ASP A 109 -10.24 -13.84 -16.64
C ASP A 109 -10.45 -13.89 -18.15
N ASP A 110 -9.82 -12.98 -18.91
CA ASP A 110 -9.85 -12.98 -20.37
C ASP A 110 -9.09 -14.19 -20.95
N LEU A 111 -7.91 -14.51 -20.42
CA LEU A 111 -7.15 -15.70 -20.81
C LEU A 111 -7.92 -16.99 -20.49
N LYS A 112 -8.60 -17.07 -19.34
CA LYS A 112 -9.48 -18.20 -19.02
C LYS A 112 -10.62 -18.33 -20.01
N ARG A 113 -11.25 -17.22 -20.40
CA ARG A 113 -12.33 -17.21 -21.41
C ARG A 113 -11.81 -17.74 -22.75
N GLN A 114 -10.65 -17.25 -23.19
CA GLN A 114 -10.02 -17.69 -24.44
C GLN A 114 -9.66 -19.18 -24.40
N ASN A 115 -9.05 -19.66 -23.32
CA ASN A 115 -8.74 -21.08 -23.15
C ASN A 115 -9.99 -21.95 -23.20
N ASN A 116 -11.06 -21.58 -22.51
CA ASN A 116 -12.33 -22.32 -22.56
C ASN A 116 -12.90 -22.40 -23.98
N LEU A 117 -12.82 -21.32 -24.75
CA LEU A 117 -13.26 -21.29 -26.15
C LEU A 117 -12.42 -22.23 -27.02
N LEU A 118 -11.09 -22.17 -26.88
CA LEU A 118 -10.18 -23.04 -27.61
C LEU A 118 -10.36 -24.52 -27.24
N GLU A 119 -10.52 -24.83 -25.96
CA GLU A 119 -10.81 -26.20 -25.50
C GLU A 119 -12.14 -26.73 -26.07
N ALA A 120 -13.17 -25.89 -26.15
CA ALA A 120 -14.44 -26.26 -26.78
C ALA A 120 -14.28 -26.52 -28.29
N GLN A 121 -13.48 -25.69 -28.98
CA GLN A 121 -13.17 -25.88 -30.40
C GLN A 121 -12.39 -27.18 -30.64
N ILE A 122 -11.36 -27.47 -29.84
CA ILE A 122 -10.59 -28.70 -29.92
C ILE A 122 -11.51 -29.91 -29.73
N ARG A 123 -12.35 -29.91 -28.70
CA ARG A 123 -13.30 -31.00 -28.44
C ARG A 123 -14.29 -31.22 -29.59
N ALA A 124 -14.77 -30.14 -30.20
CA ALA A 124 -15.67 -30.22 -31.35
C ALA A 124 -14.96 -30.83 -32.58
N LEU A 125 -13.73 -30.39 -32.86
CA LEU A 125 -12.91 -30.92 -33.95
C LEU A 125 -12.52 -32.38 -33.75
N GLU A 126 -12.18 -32.78 -32.53
CA GLU A 126 -11.90 -34.19 -32.18
C GLU A 126 -13.12 -35.07 -32.43
N LYS A 127 -14.32 -34.60 -32.03
CA LYS A 127 -15.58 -35.31 -32.29
C LYS A 127 -15.88 -35.41 -33.79
N ALA A 128 -15.67 -34.33 -34.55
CA ALA A 128 -15.87 -34.33 -36.00
C ALA A 128 -14.90 -35.30 -36.72
N ARG A 129 -13.62 -35.31 -36.31
CA ARG A 129 -12.63 -36.29 -36.81
C ARG A 129 -13.02 -37.73 -36.49
N ALA A 130 -13.50 -37.99 -35.28
CA ALA A 130 -13.92 -39.34 -34.87
C ALA A 130 -15.17 -39.83 -35.61
N THR A 131 -16.08 -38.93 -35.99
CA THR A 131 -17.34 -39.26 -36.69
C THR A 131 -17.21 -39.22 -38.22
N GLY A 132 -16.06 -38.81 -38.76
CA GLY A 132 -15.84 -38.69 -40.21
C GLY A 132 -16.64 -37.57 -40.88
N ASN A 133 -17.30 -36.72 -40.08
CA ASN A 133 -18.27 -35.73 -40.54
C ASN A 133 -17.62 -34.34 -40.49
N TYR A 134 -16.94 -33.95 -41.57
CA TYR A 134 -16.40 -32.60 -41.76
C TYR A 134 -17.54 -31.66 -42.20
N MET A 135 -18.45 -31.32 -41.29
CA MET A 135 -19.41 -30.24 -41.55
C MET A 135 -18.72 -28.88 -41.39
N ASP A 136 -19.11 -27.98 -42.27
CA ASP A 136 -18.49 -26.70 -42.56
C ASP A 136 -18.34 -25.83 -41.29
N ALA A 137 -17.13 -25.33 -41.07
CA ALA A 137 -16.74 -24.56 -39.89
C ALA A 137 -17.59 -23.27 -39.72
N HIS A 138 -18.31 -22.86 -40.76
CA HIS A 138 -19.18 -21.69 -40.78
C HIS A 138 -20.49 -21.85 -39.96
N GLU A 139 -21.03 -23.07 -39.80
CA GLU A 139 -22.36 -23.28 -39.19
C GLU A 139 -22.32 -23.34 -37.64
N LEU A 140 -21.15 -23.58 -37.04
CA LEU A 140 -20.98 -23.67 -35.58
C LEU A 140 -20.75 -22.31 -34.89
N GLY A 141 -21.00 -21.19 -35.57
CA GLY A 141 -20.83 -19.86 -34.99
C GLY A 141 -19.37 -19.50 -34.67
N LEU A 142 -18.41 -20.17 -35.33
CA LEU A 142 -16.96 -19.93 -35.23
C LEU A 142 -16.51 -18.65 -35.97
N GLY A 143 -17.43 -17.72 -36.24
CA GLY A 143 -17.13 -16.43 -36.82
C GLY A 143 -16.23 -15.64 -35.88
N ILE A 144 -14.94 -15.59 -36.21
CA ILE A 144 -14.03 -14.57 -35.72
C ILE A 144 -14.66 -13.23 -36.11
N LYS A 145 -15.37 -12.60 -35.16
CA LYS A 145 -15.75 -11.21 -35.31
C LYS A 145 -14.45 -10.42 -35.21
N SER A 146 -13.90 -10.08 -36.37
CA SER A 146 -12.87 -9.04 -36.54
C SER A 146 -13.49 -7.69 -36.18
N GLU A 147 -13.81 -7.50 -34.90
CA GLU A 147 -14.12 -6.18 -34.35
C GLU A 147 -12.75 -5.56 -34.06
N GLY A 148 -12.33 -4.65 -34.94
CA GLY A 148 -11.16 -3.82 -34.73
C GLY A 148 -11.35 -2.99 -33.46
N SER A 149 -10.86 -3.50 -32.33
CA SER A 149 -10.67 -2.73 -31.12
C SER A 149 -9.43 -1.88 -31.34
N SER A 150 -9.61 -0.63 -31.78
CA SER A 150 -8.58 0.39 -31.77
C SER A 150 -8.19 0.66 -30.30
N HIS A 151 -7.18 -0.06 -29.82
CA HIS A 151 -6.52 0.27 -28.57
C HIS A 151 -5.64 1.50 -28.83
N ASP A 152 -6.21 2.68 -28.64
CA ASP A 152 -5.46 3.93 -28.57
C ASP A 152 -4.54 3.86 -27.35
N THR A 153 -3.27 3.52 -27.58
CA THR A 153 -2.22 3.67 -26.57
C THR A 153 -1.93 5.16 -26.42
N ASP A 154 -2.55 5.81 -25.43
CA ASP A 154 -2.12 7.12 -24.97
C ASP A 154 -0.75 6.99 -24.29
N SER A 155 0.29 7.31 -25.04
CA SER A 155 1.67 7.37 -24.57
C SER A 155 1.96 8.82 -24.14
N SER A 156 1.68 9.14 -22.89
CA SER A 156 2.04 10.42 -22.28
C SER A 156 3.32 10.30 -21.45
N ASP A 157 4.41 10.79 -22.05
CA ASP A 157 5.51 11.55 -21.48
C ASP A 157 6.29 11.00 -20.28
N GLY A 158 7.42 10.36 -20.59
CA GLY A 158 8.59 10.32 -19.73
C GLY A 158 9.46 11.56 -19.94
N GLU A 159 9.58 12.42 -18.91
CA GLU A 159 10.56 13.49 -18.88
C GLU A 159 12.00 12.93 -18.80
N GLY A 160 12.59 12.68 -19.96
CA GLY A 160 14.02 12.46 -20.13
C GLY A 160 14.74 13.80 -20.30
N THR A 161 15.43 14.26 -19.26
CA THR A 161 16.32 15.43 -19.32
C THR A 161 17.36 15.26 -20.44
N THR A 162 17.20 15.98 -21.55
CA THR A 162 18.19 16.06 -22.63
C THR A 162 19.44 16.79 -22.16
N ARG A 163 20.56 16.07 -21.99
CA ARG A 163 21.89 16.67 -21.84
C ARG A 163 22.30 17.32 -23.16
N ARG A 164 22.39 18.65 -23.18
CA ARG A 164 23.01 19.39 -24.29
C ARG A 164 24.53 19.11 -24.34
N VAL A 165 25.00 18.47 -25.41
CA VAL A 165 26.43 18.45 -25.74
C VAL A 165 26.82 19.76 -26.42
N LYS A 166 27.77 20.50 -25.83
CA LYS A 166 28.32 21.73 -26.44
C LYS A 166 29.42 21.35 -27.43
N LYS A 167 29.23 21.71 -28.70
CA LYS A 167 30.22 21.53 -29.78
C LYS A 167 31.33 22.57 -29.61
N LEU A 168 32.59 22.11 -29.56
CA LEU A 168 33.79 22.96 -29.59
C LEU A 168 33.87 23.66 -30.95
N LYS A 169 34.04 24.99 -30.93
CA LYS A 169 34.25 25.79 -32.14
C LYS A 169 35.75 26.01 -32.32
N ILE A 170 36.32 25.33 -33.30
CA ILE A 170 37.69 25.51 -33.76
C ILE A 170 37.64 26.69 -34.73
N ASN A 171 38.24 27.83 -34.37
CA ASN A 171 38.48 28.91 -35.31
C ASN A 171 39.96 28.85 -35.71
N GLY A 172 40.16 28.69 -37.03
CA GLY A 172 41.45 28.61 -37.67
C GLY A 172 42.25 29.91 -37.57
N VAL A 173 43.56 29.69 -37.58
CA VAL A 173 44.64 30.66 -37.80
C VAL A 173 44.38 31.42 -39.09
N ASN A 174 44.59 32.74 -39.09
CA ASN A 174 44.95 33.45 -40.31
C ASN A 174 45.93 34.60 -40.01
N VAL A 175 47.12 34.46 -40.61
CA VAL A 175 48.29 35.36 -40.74
C VAL A 175 49.07 35.68 -39.47
#